data_AF-A0A524J9T2-F1
#
_entry.id   AF-A0A524J9T2-F1
#
_cell.length_a   1.000
_cell.length_b   1.000
_cell.length_c   1.000
_cell.angle_alpha   90.00
_cell.angle_beta   90.00
_cell.angle_gamma   90.00
#
_symmetry.space_group_name_H-M   'P 1'
#
loop_
_entity.id
_entity.type
_entity.pdbx_description
1 polymer ?
#
loop_
_entity_poly.entity_id
_entity_poly.type
_entity_poly.pdbx_seq_one_letter_code
_entity_poly.pdbx_strand_id
1 'polypeptide(L)'
;MTHIMLVNHYVNTPLKRVLWVTYAIFWLSLLVYVRIIKPFIMLRHPYVVIKVIEERGNAWTLIIAPDGHKGIRFMPGQFAWLTVGQSPLSDAEHPFSISSSAADPRLLTFTIKALGDFTSTIKDLVSGQRVYIDGPFGAFSIDRHPQSERFAFIAGGIGITPIMSMLRTMADREDKRPCILFYANRTWADATFREEIELLKQRLDLHIVWVLSSPDTDWQGERGFITTDVLAKYLPKPEKRNSQEIFICGPKPMMDSVEKALAHLGISLDDFHSERFDLV
;
A
#
# COMPACT_ATOMS: atom_id res chain seq x y z
N MET A 1 -4.10 38.44 -4.91
CA MET A 1 -2.89 39.28 -4.74
C MET A 1 -3.14 40.73 -5.13
N THR A 2 -3.74 40.98 -6.29
CA THR A 2 -4.21 42.32 -6.75
C THR A 2 -5.10 43.04 -5.74
N HIS A 3 -6.08 42.34 -5.13
CA HIS A 3 -6.99 42.93 -4.13
C HIS A 3 -6.28 43.36 -2.82
N ILE A 4 -5.27 42.61 -2.36
CA ILE A 4 -4.52 42.91 -1.13
C ILE A 4 -3.56 44.10 -1.33
N MET A 5 -3.00 44.24 -2.54
CA MET A 5 -2.17 45.39 -2.90
C MET A 5 -3.01 46.68 -3.03
N LEU A 6 -4.27 46.58 -3.45
CA LEU A 6 -5.20 47.72 -3.59
C LEU A 6 -5.69 48.28 -2.25
N VAL A 7 -5.89 47.43 -1.24
CA VAL A 7 -6.45 47.85 0.06
C VAL A 7 -5.38 48.43 1.01
N ASN A 8 -4.09 48.29 0.68
CA ASN A 8 -2.88 48.85 1.32
C ASN A 8 -2.69 48.62 2.84
N HIS A 9 -3.72 48.30 3.62
CA HIS A 9 -3.67 48.22 5.08
C HIS A 9 -2.80 47.05 5.60
N TYR A 10 -2.70 45.96 4.83
CA TYR A 10 -1.98 44.73 5.20
C TYR A 10 -0.54 44.63 4.65
N VAL A 11 -0.09 45.58 3.82
CA VAL A 11 1.20 45.51 3.10
C VAL A 11 2.02 46.81 3.21
N ASN A 12 1.83 47.54 4.31
CA ASN A 12 2.43 48.86 4.56
C ASN A 12 3.95 48.88 4.75
N THR A 13 4.63 47.73 4.83
CA THR A 13 6.10 47.67 4.95
C THR A 13 6.72 46.89 3.79
N PRO A 14 7.92 47.29 3.29
CA PRO A 14 8.63 46.58 2.22
C PRO A 14 8.82 45.09 2.51
N LEU A 15 9.10 44.74 3.77
CA LEU A 15 9.25 43.35 4.21
C LEU A 15 7.97 42.51 3.99
N LYS A 16 6.80 43.06 4.30
CA LYS A 16 5.51 42.37 4.07
C LYS A 16 5.25 42.16 2.58
N ARG A 17 5.61 43.12 1.73
CA ARG A 17 5.46 42.99 0.26
C ARG A 17 6.33 41.87 -0.29
N VAL A 18 7.61 41.81 0.11
CA VAL A 18 8.52 40.73 -0.29
C VAL A 18 8.00 39.37 0.15
N LEU A 19 7.49 39.26 1.38
CA LEU A 19 6.91 38.02 1.89
C LEU A 19 5.70 37.56 1.05
N TRP A 20 4.75 38.46 0.76
CA TRP A 20 3.57 38.10 -0.05
C TRP A 20 3.94 37.74 -1.50
N VAL A 21 4.93 38.42 -2.09
CA VAL A 21 5.40 38.11 -3.45
C VAL A 21 6.10 36.75 -3.49
N THR A 22 7.00 36.48 -2.55
CA THR A 22 7.69 35.18 -2.46
C THR A 22 6.70 34.04 -2.21
N TYR A 23 5.71 34.24 -1.33
CA TYR A 23 4.64 33.27 -1.08
C TYR A 23 3.81 33.01 -2.35
N ALA A 24 3.41 34.05 -3.09
CA ALA A 24 2.66 33.88 -4.32
C ALA A 24 3.46 33.18 -5.42
N ILE A 25 4.74 33.52 -5.58
CA ILE A 25 5.65 32.85 -6.52
C ILE A 25 5.80 31.38 -6.15
N PHE A 26 5.95 31.06 -4.86
CA PHE A 26 6.03 29.69 -4.37
C PHE A 26 4.78 28.87 -4.72
N TRP A 27 3.58 29.41 -4.48
CA TRP A 27 2.34 28.71 -4.85
C TRP A 27 2.15 28.58 -6.36
N LEU A 28 2.53 29.61 -7.13
CA LEU A 28 2.47 29.56 -8.59
C LEU A 28 3.45 28.54 -9.16
N SER A 29 4.69 28.49 -8.64
CA SER A 29 5.69 27.53 -9.08
C SER A 29 5.31 26.11 -8.70
N LEU A 30 4.72 25.90 -7.52
CA LEU A 30 4.17 24.62 -7.10
C LEU A 30 3.04 24.18 -8.02
N LEU A 31 2.13 25.08 -8.40
CA LEU A 31 1.05 24.79 -9.33
C LEU A 31 1.59 24.42 -10.72
N VAL A 32 2.54 25.20 -11.26
CA VAL A 32 3.20 24.90 -12.53
C VAL A 32 3.91 23.55 -12.45
N TYR A 33 4.56 23.24 -11.34
CA TYR A 33 5.23 21.97 -11.15
C TYR A 33 4.25 20.80 -11.18
N VAL A 34 3.18 20.85 -10.39
CA VAL A 34 2.21 19.76 -10.26
C VAL A 34 1.35 19.60 -11.52
N ARG A 35 0.90 20.69 -12.13
CA ARG A 35 -0.04 20.65 -13.27
C ARG A 35 0.62 20.57 -14.64
N ILE A 36 1.90 20.94 -14.75
CA ILE A 36 2.62 20.96 -16.03
C ILE A 36 3.85 20.06 -15.94
N ILE A 37 4.86 20.43 -15.15
CA ILE A 37 6.17 19.78 -15.20
C ILE A 37 6.06 18.28 -14.89
N LYS A 38 5.35 17.90 -13.83
CA LYS A 38 5.21 16.51 -13.38
C LYS A 38 4.49 15.62 -14.41
N PRO A 39 3.31 15.98 -14.95
CA PRO A 39 2.71 15.23 -16.06
C PRO A 39 3.62 15.07 -17.27
N PHE A 40 4.40 16.11 -17.63
CA PHE A 40 5.38 16.02 -18.72
C PHE A 40 6.54 15.05 -18.43
N ILE A 41 6.98 14.96 -17.17
CA ILE A 41 7.95 13.95 -16.74
C ILE A 41 7.35 12.55 -16.84
N MET A 42 6.12 12.36 -16.37
CA MET A 42 5.41 11.06 -16.45
C MET A 42 5.22 10.61 -17.91
N LEU A 43 4.88 11.53 -18.82
CA LEU A 43 4.79 11.25 -20.26
C LEU A 43 6.11 10.72 -20.86
N ARG A 44 7.26 11.05 -20.27
CA ARG A 44 8.59 10.58 -20.69
C ARG A 44 9.02 9.28 -20.01
N HIS A 45 8.31 8.84 -18.98
CA HIS A 45 8.58 7.62 -18.24
C HIS A 45 7.32 6.74 -18.15
N PRO A 46 6.77 6.30 -19.30
CA PRO A 46 5.62 5.42 -19.31
C PRO A 46 6.01 4.01 -18.84
N TYR A 47 5.03 3.32 -18.29
CA TYR A 47 5.03 1.87 -18.14
C TYR A 47 4.10 1.26 -19.17
N VAL A 48 4.32 -0.02 -19.47
CA VAL A 48 3.46 -0.81 -20.34
C VAL A 48 2.90 -2.00 -19.59
N VAL A 49 1.62 -2.30 -19.82
CA VAL A 49 0.99 -3.53 -19.34
C VAL A 49 1.65 -4.71 -20.01
N ILE A 50 2.21 -5.61 -19.21
CA ILE A 50 2.75 -6.87 -19.70
C ILE A 50 1.63 -7.91 -19.70
N LYS A 51 0.94 -8.03 -18.56
CA LYS A 51 -0.08 -9.05 -18.34
C LYS A 51 -1.06 -8.62 -17.24
N VAL A 52 -2.29 -9.08 -17.36
CA VAL A 52 -3.29 -9.06 -16.28
C VAL A 52 -3.55 -10.50 -15.87
N ILE A 53 -3.47 -10.79 -14.58
CA ILE A 53 -3.72 -12.13 -14.02
C ILE A 53 -4.97 -12.04 -13.13
N GLU A 54 -5.91 -12.95 -13.33
CA GLU A 54 -7.07 -13.08 -12.45
C GLU A 54 -6.65 -13.73 -11.14
N GLU A 55 -7.05 -13.11 -10.03
CA GLU A 55 -6.83 -13.58 -8.67
C GLU A 55 -8.15 -13.92 -7.98
N ARG A 56 -8.06 -14.69 -6.90
CA ARG A 56 -9.20 -14.97 -6.03
C ARG A 56 -9.79 -13.70 -5.43
N GLY A 57 -11.09 -13.76 -5.11
CA GLY A 57 -11.80 -12.68 -4.44
C GLY A 57 -12.10 -11.47 -5.33
N ASN A 58 -12.34 -11.70 -6.63
CA ASN A 58 -12.68 -10.66 -7.61
C ASN A 58 -11.59 -9.59 -7.73
N ALA A 59 -10.34 -10.03 -7.83
CA ALA A 59 -9.16 -9.17 -7.92
C ALA A 59 -8.32 -9.54 -9.13
N TRP A 60 -7.54 -8.58 -9.62
CA TRP A 60 -6.65 -8.77 -10.76
C TRP A 60 -5.28 -8.19 -10.46
N THR A 61 -4.24 -8.99 -10.73
CA THR A 61 -2.84 -8.56 -10.67
C THR A 61 -2.44 -7.98 -12.03
N LEU A 62 -2.27 -6.67 -12.06
CA LEU A 62 -1.72 -5.93 -13.19
C LEU A 62 -0.18 -5.95 -13.11
N ILE A 63 0.47 -6.55 -14.10
CA ILE A 63 1.94 -6.58 -14.23
C ILE A 63 2.35 -5.55 -15.27
N ILE A 64 3.21 -4.62 -14.87
CA ILE A 64 3.73 -3.56 -15.74
C ILE A 64 5.27 -3.55 -15.74
N ALA A 65 5.85 -3.13 -16.86
CA ALA A 65 7.28 -2.93 -17.02
C ALA A 65 7.57 -1.49 -17.45
N PRO A 66 8.71 -0.90 -17.02
CA PRO A 66 9.11 0.43 -17.47
C PRO A 66 9.46 0.41 -18.97
N ASP A 67 9.01 1.41 -19.72
CA ASP A 67 9.28 1.56 -21.14
C ASP A 67 10.32 2.64 -21.37
N GLY A 68 11.56 2.23 -21.68
CA GLY A 68 12.68 3.14 -21.92
C GLY A 68 13.30 3.77 -20.67
N HIS A 69 13.01 3.28 -19.47
CA HIS A 69 13.62 3.74 -18.22
C HIS A 69 13.87 2.61 -17.20
N LYS A 70 14.53 2.91 -16.09
CA LYS A 70 14.98 1.91 -15.09
C LYS A 70 13.91 1.45 -14.10
N GLY A 71 12.67 1.91 -14.23
CA GLY A 71 11.65 1.78 -13.20
C GLY A 71 11.88 2.71 -12.00
N ILE A 72 11.02 2.59 -10.99
CA ILE A 72 11.15 3.29 -9.70
C ILE A 72 11.71 2.35 -8.63
N ARG A 73 12.48 2.90 -7.69
CA ARG A 73 12.84 2.19 -6.46
C ARG A 73 11.82 2.54 -5.39
N PHE A 74 11.41 1.55 -4.62
CA PHE A 74 10.44 1.71 -3.54
C PHE A 74 10.82 0.80 -2.36
N MET A 75 10.25 1.08 -1.19
CA MET A 75 10.31 0.21 -0.02
C MET A 75 9.09 -0.70 -0.03
N PRO A 76 9.21 -1.98 0.36
CA PRO A 76 8.07 -2.90 0.31
C PRO A 76 6.93 -2.40 1.20
N GLY A 77 5.71 -2.47 0.67
CA GLY A 77 4.51 -1.95 1.32
C GLY A 77 4.15 -0.50 0.94
N GLN A 78 5.00 0.21 0.18
CA GLN A 78 4.64 1.50 -0.38
C GLN A 78 3.57 1.40 -1.48
N PHE A 79 2.91 2.53 -1.74
CA PHE A 79 1.91 2.68 -2.79
C PHE A 79 2.35 3.66 -3.87
N ALA A 80 1.64 3.65 -4.98
CA ALA A 80 1.80 4.64 -6.05
C ALA A 80 0.44 5.01 -6.62
N TRP A 81 0.35 6.20 -7.21
CA TRP A 81 -0.80 6.64 -7.99
C TRP A 81 -0.67 6.10 -9.40
N LEU A 82 -1.75 5.46 -9.86
CA LEU A 82 -1.83 4.77 -11.13
C LEU A 82 -2.78 5.53 -12.06
N THR A 83 -2.29 5.90 -13.25
CA THR A 83 -3.13 6.39 -14.35
C THR A 83 -3.13 5.36 -15.47
N VAL A 84 -4.31 4.82 -15.80
CA VAL A 84 -4.45 3.74 -16.78
C VAL A 84 -5.32 4.21 -17.94
N GLY A 85 -4.87 3.97 -19.19
CA GLY A 85 -5.68 4.24 -20.39
C GLY A 85 -6.00 5.73 -20.63
N GLN A 86 -5.49 6.62 -19.80
CA GLN A 86 -5.66 8.07 -19.87
C GLN A 86 -4.30 8.76 -19.84
N SER A 87 -4.28 10.04 -20.20
CA SER A 87 -3.09 10.88 -20.09
C SER A 87 -2.83 11.25 -18.61
N PRO A 88 -1.57 11.38 -18.15
CA PRO A 88 -1.26 11.91 -16.82
C PRO A 88 -1.61 13.39 -16.66
N LEU A 89 -2.07 14.05 -17.74
CA LEU A 89 -2.69 15.39 -17.70
C LEU A 89 -4.16 15.35 -17.26
N SER A 90 -4.78 14.17 -17.19
CA SER A 90 -6.14 14.00 -16.67
C SER A 90 -6.11 13.74 -15.17
N ASP A 91 -7.09 14.28 -14.44
CA ASP A 91 -7.27 14.05 -13.00
C ASP A 91 -7.95 12.67 -12.77
N ALA A 92 -7.32 11.59 -13.25
CA ALA A 92 -7.84 10.22 -13.26
C ALA A 92 -6.88 9.20 -12.60
N GLU A 93 -6.11 9.66 -11.62
CA GLU A 93 -5.17 8.82 -10.88
C GLU A 93 -5.83 8.19 -9.63
N HIS A 94 -5.48 6.93 -9.36
CA HIS A 94 -5.97 6.19 -8.20
C HIS A 94 -4.81 5.56 -7.44
N PRO A 95 -4.80 5.60 -6.09
CA PRO A 95 -3.70 5.07 -5.29
C PRO A 95 -3.85 3.57 -5.12
N PHE A 96 -2.77 2.82 -5.36
CA PHE A 96 -2.71 1.38 -5.09
C PHE A 96 -1.36 0.98 -4.51
N SER A 97 -1.37 0.10 -3.51
CA SER A 97 -0.14 -0.49 -2.98
C SER A 97 0.56 -1.30 -4.05
N ILE A 98 1.88 -1.11 -4.13
CA ILE A 98 2.72 -1.96 -4.95
C ILE A 98 2.72 -3.33 -4.27
N SER A 99 2.38 -4.36 -5.03
CA SER A 99 2.28 -5.74 -4.54
C SER A 99 3.53 -6.56 -4.86
N SER A 100 4.37 -6.11 -5.80
CA SER A 100 5.61 -6.81 -6.18
C SER A 100 6.70 -6.67 -5.12
N SER A 101 7.72 -7.51 -5.24
CA SER A 101 8.97 -7.39 -4.47
C SER A 101 9.68 -6.07 -4.78
N ALA A 102 10.20 -5.42 -3.75
CA ALA A 102 11.07 -4.24 -3.87
C ALA A 102 12.52 -4.61 -4.23
N ALA A 103 12.86 -5.91 -4.27
CA ALA A 103 14.20 -6.37 -4.65
C ALA A 103 14.47 -6.22 -6.15
N ASP A 104 13.43 -6.29 -7.00
CA ASP A 104 13.55 -6.16 -8.46
C ASP A 104 12.66 -5.02 -8.99
N PRO A 105 13.23 -3.86 -9.39
CA PRO A 105 12.46 -2.74 -9.92
C PRO A 105 12.00 -2.93 -11.38
N ARG A 106 12.37 -4.04 -12.04
CA ARG A 106 12.06 -4.26 -13.47
C ARG A 106 10.59 -4.56 -13.73
N LEU A 107 9.89 -5.13 -12.76
CA LEU A 107 8.47 -5.45 -12.86
C LEU A 107 7.75 -4.91 -11.63
N LEU A 108 6.77 -4.04 -11.88
CA LEU A 108 5.85 -3.60 -10.84
C LEU A 108 4.54 -4.36 -11.00
N THR A 109 3.96 -4.77 -9.87
CA THR A 109 2.64 -5.37 -9.88
C THR A 109 1.70 -4.62 -8.95
N PHE A 110 0.47 -4.40 -9.41
CA PHE A 110 -0.62 -3.83 -8.62
C PHE A 110 -1.75 -4.82 -8.62
N THR A 111 -2.26 -5.16 -7.45
CA THR A 111 -3.36 -6.12 -7.33
C THR A 111 -4.58 -5.39 -6.86
N ILE A 112 -5.62 -5.38 -7.69
CA ILE A 112 -6.73 -4.46 -7.53
C ILE A 112 -8.02 -5.29 -7.51
N LYS A 113 -8.79 -5.14 -6.43
CA LYS A 113 -10.11 -5.73 -6.29
C LYS A 113 -11.15 -4.84 -6.97
N ALA A 114 -12.04 -5.41 -7.78
CA ALA A 114 -13.13 -4.65 -8.40
C ALA A 114 -14.19 -4.30 -7.33
N LEU A 115 -14.14 -3.05 -6.87
CA LEU A 115 -15.00 -2.48 -5.83
C LEU A 115 -15.74 -1.21 -6.27
N GLY A 116 -15.38 -0.64 -7.41
CA GLY A 116 -15.99 0.56 -7.97
C GLY A 116 -15.75 0.67 -9.46
N ASP A 117 -16.19 1.77 -10.07
CA ASP A 117 -16.22 1.93 -11.52
C ASP A 117 -14.83 1.77 -12.15
N PHE A 118 -13.84 2.51 -11.66
CA PHE A 118 -12.46 2.41 -12.14
C PHE A 118 -11.87 1.01 -11.92
N THR A 119 -11.94 0.48 -10.70
CA THR A 119 -11.29 -0.80 -10.35
C THR A 119 -11.92 -1.99 -11.07
N SER A 120 -13.18 -1.87 -11.50
CA SER A 120 -13.87 -2.89 -12.30
C SER A 120 -13.37 -2.97 -13.74
N THR A 121 -12.73 -1.92 -14.26
CA THR A 121 -12.16 -1.91 -15.62
C THR A 121 -10.78 -2.56 -15.73
N ILE A 122 -10.10 -2.80 -14.59
CA ILE A 122 -8.71 -3.32 -14.58
C ILE A 122 -8.59 -4.68 -15.28
N LYS A 123 -9.63 -5.51 -15.19
CA LYS A 123 -9.71 -6.83 -15.83
C LYS A 123 -9.67 -6.77 -17.36
N ASP A 124 -10.08 -5.64 -17.94
CA ASP A 124 -10.22 -5.46 -19.39
C ASP A 124 -8.95 -4.88 -20.03
N LEU A 125 -7.91 -4.63 -19.24
CA LEU A 125 -6.63 -4.11 -19.74
C LEU A 125 -5.91 -5.16 -20.58
N VAL A 126 -5.27 -4.70 -21.65
CA VAL A 126 -4.55 -5.56 -22.59
C VAL A 126 -3.07 -5.24 -22.61
N SER A 127 -2.27 -6.26 -22.94
CA SER A 127 -0.82 -6.12 -23.07
C SER A 127 -0.45 -4.99 -24.05
N GLY A 128 0.58 -4.23 -23.72
CA GLY A 128 1.05 -3.06 -24.49
C GLY A 128 0.35 -1.75 -24.17
N GLN A 129 -0.75 -1.74 -23.40
CA GLN A 129 -1.37 -0.49 -22.97
C GLN A 129 -0.44 0.33 -22.08
N ARG A 130 -0.48 1.66 -22.23
CA ARG A 130 0.31 2.58 -21.41
C ARG A 130 -0.32 2.80 -20.05
N VAL A 131 0.55 2.84 -19.06
CA VAL A 131 0.25 3.11 -17.66
C VAL A 131 1.26 4.14 -17.17
N TYR A 132 0.80 5.10 -16.37
CA TYR A 132 1.69 6.06 -15.72
C TYR A 132 1.65 5.85 -14.22
N ILE A 133 2.82 6.01 -13.62
CA ILE A 133 3.04 5.81 -12.19
C ILE A 133 3.57 7.10 -11.61
N ASP A 134 2.92 7.58 -10.56
CA ASP A 134 3.46 8.61 -9.69
C ASP A 134 3.71 8.02 -8.30
N GLY A 135 4.96 8.09 -7.85
CA GLY A 135 5.40 7.48 -6.61
C GLY A 135 6.87 7.08 -6.62
N PRO A 136 7.30 6.32 -5.61
CA PRO A 136 6.48 5.72 -4.55
C PRO A 136 6.11 6.70 -3.42
N PHE A 137 5.07 6.35 -2.67
CA PHE A 137 4.58 7.07 -1.49
C PHE A 137 4.33 6.12 -0.30
N GLY A 138 4.14 6.71 0.88
CA GLY A 138 3.84 5.97 2.11
C GLY A 138 5.09 5.62 2.92
N ALA A 139 4.85 5.33 4.21
CA ALA A 139 5.87 4.91 5.17
C ALA A 139 5.61 3.50 5.73
N PHE A 140 4.59 2.79 5.22
CA PHE A 140 4.21 1.46 5.67
C PHE A 140 5.19 0.41 5.13
N SER A 141 6.31 0.18 5.84
CA SER A 141 7.37 -0.71 5.36
C SER A 141 8.23 -1.32 6.46
N ILE A 142 8.50 -2.63 6.35
CA ILE A 142 9.49 -3.35 7.18
C ILE A 142 10.90 -2.76 7.09
N ASP A 143 11.25 -2.12 5.98
CA ASP A 143 12.59 -1.55 5.76
C ASP A 143 12.85 -0.32 6.66
N ARG A 144 11.80 0.25 7.27
CA ARG A 144 11.94 1.31 8.27
C ARG A 144 12.26 0.79 9.66
N HIS A 145 12.18 -0.53 9.88
CA HIS A 145 12.37 -1.17 11.17
C HIS A 145 13.43 -2.27 11.11
N PRO A 146 14.69 -1.94 10.73
CA PRO A 146 15.76 -2.93 10.61
C PRO A 146 16.12 -3.58 11.95
N GLN A 147 15.85 -2.92 13.07
CA GLN A 147 16.07 -3.44 14.43
C GLN A 147 15.08 -4.54 14.84
N SER A 148 13.97 -4.68 14.12
CA SER A 148 12.94 -5.64 14.49
C SER A 148 13.45 -7.07 14.34
N GLU A 149 13.20 -7.90 15.35
CA GLU A 149 13.61 -9.30 15.39
C GLU A 149 12.57 -10.21 14.72
N ARG A 150 11.31 -9.76 14.63
CA ARG A 150 10.19 -10.50 14.03
C ARG A 150 9.07 -9.57 13.57
N PHE A 151 8.26 -10.02 12.61
CA PHE A 151 7.14 -9.24 12.08
C PHE A 151 5.79 -9.91 12.32
N ALA A 152 4.77 -9.11 12.58
CA ALA A 152 3.38 -9.57 12.48
C ALA A 152 2.65 -8.77 11.41
N PHE A 153 1.93 -9.46 10.55
CA PHE A 153 1.16 -8.88 9.47
C PHE A 153 -0.31 -9.21 9.70
N ILE A 154 -1.17 -8.19 9.63
CA ILE A 154 -2.61 -8.32 9.84
C ILE A 154 -3.31 -7.75 8.61
N ALA A 155 -3.80 -8.65 7.76
CA ALA A 155 -4.42 -8.32 6.49
C ALA A 155 -5.91 -8.64 6.47
N GLY A 156 -6.70 -7.77 5.84
CA GLY A 156 -8.12 -8.01 5.56
C GLY A 156 -8.44 -7.82 4.08
N GLY A 157 -8.96 -8.85 3.41
CA GLY A 157 -9.31 -8.79 2.00
C GLY A 157 -8.17 -8.30 1.12
N ILE A 158 -8.37 -7.21 0.37
CA ILE A 158 -7.36 -6.62 -0.54
C ILE A 158 -6.23 -5.86 0.19
N GLY A 159 -6.37 -5.62 1.51
CA GLY A 159 -5.28 -5.10 2.34
C GLY A 159 -4.07 -6.03 2.44
N ILE A 160 -4.15 -7.24 1.87
CA ILE A 160 -3.02 -8.16 1.70
C ILE A 160 -1.94 -7.62 0.76
N THR A 161 -2.26 -6.65 -0.10
CA THR A 161 -1.37 -6.20 -1.17
C THR A 161 -0.05 -5.56 -0.71
N PRO A 162 -0.01 -4.58 0.21
CA PRO A 162 1.27 -4.09 0.76
C PRO A 162 2.01 -5.19 1.53
N ILE A 163 1.29 -6.09 2.21
CA ILE A 163 1.87 -7.20 2.95
C ILE A 163 2.55 -8.21 2.00
N MET A 164 1.96 -8.50 0.84
CA MET A 164 2.58 -9.35 -0.16
C MET A 164 3.86 -8.74 -0.72
N SER A 165 3.92 -7.42 -0.87
CA SER A 165 5.17 -6.75 -1.22
C SER A 165 6.26 -6.98 -0.17
N MET A 166 5.91 -6.89 1.12
CA MET A 166 6.82 -7.21 2.22
C MET A 166 7.27 -8.67 2.20
N LEU A 167 6.34 -9.63 2.12
CA LEU A 167 6.65 -11.06 2.11
C LEU A 167 7.50 -11.47 0.90
N ARG A 168 7.15 -11.01 -0.31
CA ARG A 168 7.94 -11.26 -1.53
C ARG A 168 9.36 -10.69 -1.39
N THR A 169 9.46 -9.48 -0.87
CA THR A 169 10.77 -8.82 -0.66
C THR A 169 11.61 -9.55 0.39
N MET A 170 11.01 -9.96 1.51
CA MET A 170 11.68 -10.79 2.51
C MET A 170 12.19 -12.09 1.88
N ALA A 171 11.37 -12.76 1.05
CA ALA A 171 11.74 -14.02 0.43
C ALA A 171 12.89 -13.86 -0.57
N ASP A 172 12.89 -12.78 -1.36
CA ASP A 172 13.94 -12.50 -2.34
C ASP A 172 15.24 -12.01 -1.71
N ARG A 173 15.17 -11.39 -0.52
CA ARG A 173 16.34 -11.02 0.29
C ARG A 173 16.79 -12.14 1.22
N GLU A 174 16.14 -13.30 1.18
CA GLU A 174 16.37 -14.44 2.07
C GLU A 174 16.30 -14.08 3.57
N ASP A 175 15.42 -13.14 3.93
CA ASP A 175 15.22 -12.70 5.30
C ASP A 175 14.75 -13.87 6.18
N LYS A 176 15.46 -14.10 7.29
CA LYS A 176 15.22 -15.21 8.21
C LYS A 176 14.46 -14.80 9.46
N ARG A 177 14.10 -13.53 9.60
CA ARG A 177 13.32 -13.06 10.74
C ARG A 177 11.95 -13.74 10.74
N PRO A 178 11.51 -14.32 11.87
CA PRO A 178 10.21 -14.96 11.97
C PRO A 178 9.10 -13.97 11.65
N CYS A 179 8.06 -14.45 10.96
CA CYS A 179 6.88 -13.65 10.71
C CYS A 179 5.58 -14.43 10.86
N ILE A 180 4.55 -13.72 11.30
CA ILE A 180 3.19 -14.26 11.40
C ILE A 180 2.25 -13.42 10.54
N LEU A 181 1.40 -14.06 9.73
CA LEU A 181 0.36 -13.43 8.95
C LEU A 181 -1.02 -13.85 9.47
N PHE A 182 -1.77 -12.90 10.01
CA PHE A 182 -3.21 -13.04 10.22
C PHE A 182 -3.92 -12.54 8.96
N TYR A 183 -4.59 -13.44 8.24
CA TYR A 183 -5.29 -13.07 7.01
C TYR A 183 -6.78 -13.34 7.12
N ALA A 184 -7.55 -12.25 7.27
CA ALA A 184 -9.00 -12.26 7.38
C ALA A 184 -9.69 -12.11 6.02
N ASN A 185 -10.60 -13.03 5.73
CA ASN A 185 -11.47 -12.99 4.55
C ASN A 185 -12.89 -13.42 4.91
N ARG A 186 -13.85 -13.17 4.01
CA ARG A 186 -15.23 -13.64 4.21
C ARG A 186 -15.31 -15.15 4.01
N THR A 187 -14.91 -15.64 2.84
CA THR A 187 -14.88 -17.07 2.51
C THR A 187 -13.47 -17.49 2.09
N TRP A 188 -13.23 -18.80 2.00
CA TRP A 188 -11.96 -19.34 1.52
C TRP A 188 -11.68 -19.02 0.04
N ALA A 189 -12.74 -18.83 -0.75
CA ALA A 189 -12.64 -18.44 -2.16
C ALA A 189 -12.29 -16.94 -2.33
N ASP A 190 -12.51 -16.12 -1.29
CA ASP A 190 -12.21 -14.68 -1.32
C ASP A 190 -10.74 -14.36 -1.06
N ALA A 191 -9.93 -15.32 -0.59
CA ALA A 191 -8.53 -15.12 -0.22
C ALA A 191 -7.63 -14.95 -1.45
N THR A 192 -7.33 -13.71 -1.82
CA THR A 192 -6.37 -13.33 -2.86
C THR A 192 -4.96 -13.83 -2.50
N PHE A 193 -4.18 -14.29 -3.47
CA PHE A 193 -2.82 -14.86 -3.30
C PHE A 193 -2.70 -16.12 -2.44
N ARG A 194 -3.81 -16.78 -2.09
CA ARG A 194 -3.83 -17.93 -1.19
C ARG A 194 -2.78 -18.99 -1.50
N GLU A 195 -2.72 -19.45 -2.75
CA GLU A 195 -1.77 -20.48 -3.17
C GLU A 195 -0.31 -20.00 -3.04
N GLU A 196 -0.04 -18.74 -3.38
CA GLU A 196 1.31 -18.17 -3.30
C GLU A 196 1.78 -17.98 -1.85
N ILE A 197 0.90 -17.52 -0.96
CA ILE A 197 1.22 -17.34 0.46
C ILE A 197 1.62 -18.68 1.10
N GLU A 198 0.94 -19.78 0.77
CA GLU A 198 1.35 -21.10 1.24
C GLU A 198 2.71 -21.53 0.68
N LEU A 199 3.03 -21.20 -0.58
CA LEU A 199 4.36 -21.46 -1.15
C LEU A 199 5.46 -20.63 -0.48
N LEU A 200 5.17 -19.40 -0.05
CA LEU A 200 6.14 -18.54 0.63
C LEU A 200 6.66 -19.12 1.95
N LYS A 201 5.91 -20.00 2.62
CA LYS A 201 6.36 -20.74 3.81
C LYS A 201 7.58 -21.63 3.56
N GLN A 202 7.83 -22.00 2.31
CA GLN A 202 9.00 -22.80 1.94
C GLN A 202 10.27 -21.94 1.89
N ARG A 203 10.13 -20.61 1.77
CA ARG A 203 11.23 -19.65 1.64
C ARG A 203 11.42 -18.79 2.90
N LEU A 204 10.36 -18.64 3.70
CA LEU A 204 10.30 -17.80 4.89
C LEU A 204 9.96 -18.62 6.14
N ASP A 205 10.42 -18.15 7.30
CA ASP A 205 9.86 -18.57 8.59
C ASP A 205 8.51 -17.85 8.80
N LEU A 206 7.49 -18.33 8.08
CA LEU A 206 6.15 -17.73 8.01
C LEU A 206 5.10 -18.66 8.63
N HIS A 207 4.48 -18.18 9.71
CA HIS A 207 3.26 -18.78 10.26
C HIS A 207 2.03 -18.04 9.72
N ILE A 208 1.02 -18.77 9.24
CA ILE A 208 -0.21 -18.16 8.71
C ILE A 208 -1.40 -18.57 9.57
N VAL A 209 -2.13 -17.56 10.05
CA VAL A 209 -3.40 -17.69 10.75
C VAL A 209 -4.50 -17.22 9.81
N TRP A 210 -5.16 -18.19 9.19
CA TRP A 210 -6.31 -17.93 8.33
C TRP A 210 -7.56 -17.70 9.19
N VAL A 211 -8.26 -16.58 8.97
CA VAL A 211 -9.46 -16.19 9.71
C VAL A 211 -10.60 -15.97 8.74
N LEU A 212 -11.68 -16.74 8.85
CA LEU A 212 -12.83 -16.64 7.95
C LEU A 212 -14.10 -16.26 8.70
N SER A 213 -14.81 -15.21 8.25
CA SER A 213 -16.07 -14.80 8.87
C SER A 213 -17.28 -15.62 8.43
N SER A 214 -17.22 -16.25 7.26
CA SER A 214 -18.21 -17.19 6.73
C SER A 214 -17.51 -18.42 6.14
N PRO A 215 -16.88 -19.26 6.99
CA PRO A 215 -16.19 -20.47 6.55
C PRO A 215 -17.15 -21.61 6.21
N ASP A 216 -16.66 -22.53 5.38
CA ASP A 216 -17.30 -23.83 5.17
C ASP A 216 -17.32 -24.67 6.46
N THR A 217 -18.15 -25.70 6.49
CA THR A 217 -18.37 -26.50 7.71
C THR A 217 -17.10 -27.22 8.17
N ASP A 218 -16.27 -27.68 7.23
CA ASP A 218 -15.03 -28.42 7.46
C ASP A 218 -13.80 -27.52 7.75
N TRP A 219 -13.97 -26.20 7.79
CA TRP A 219 -12.88 -25.25 8.05
C TRP A 219 -12.21 -25.48 9.41
N GLN A 220 -10.89 -25.66 9.37
CA GLN A 220 -10.06 -25.92 10.56
C GLN A 220 -9.34 -24.67 11.10
N GLY A 221 -9.35 -23.57 10.35
CA GLY A 221 -8.76 -22.31 10.79
C GLY A 221 -9.65 -21.53 11.75
N GLU A 222 -9.23 -20.30 12.07
CA GLU A 222 -10.01 -19.44 12.95
C GLU A 222 -11.31 -18.99 12.27
N ARG A 223 -12.37 -18.89 13.09
CA ARG A 223 -13.72 -18.53 12.64
C ARG A 223 -14.11 -17.15 13.18
N GLY A 224 -14.81 -16.36 12.37
CA GLY A 224 -15.28 -15.03 12.72
C GLY A 224 -14.29 -13.94 12.33
N PHE A 225 -13.83 -13.17 13.30
CA PHE A 225 -13.01 -11.97 13.11
C PHE A 225 -11.70 -12.08 13.90
N ILE A 226 -10.74 -11.20 13.58
CA ILE A 226 -9.50 -11.08 14.36
C ILE A 226 -9.84 -10.40 15.69
N THR A 227 -9.96 -11.19 16.75
CA THR A 227 -10.26 -10.73 18.11
C THR A 227 -9.01 -10.67 18.98
N THR A 228 -9.13 -10.07 20.17
CA THR A 228 -8.09 -10.10 21.21
C THR A 228 -7.66 -11.53 21.55
N ASP A 229 -8.60 -12.47 21.62
CA ASP A 229 -8.30 -13.88 21.93
C ASP A 229 -7.50 -14.55 20.81
N VAL A 230 -7.87 -14.30 19.55
CA VAL A 230 -7.12 -14.80 18.38
C VAL A 230 -5.71 -14.23 18.39
N LEU A 231 -5.56 -12.93 18.61
CA LEU A 231 -4.24 -12.29 18.69
C LEU A 231 -3.43 -12.85 19.87
N ALA A 232 -4.01 -12.97 21.05
CA ALA A 232 -3.34 -13.51 22.24
C ALA A 232 -2.87 -14.96 22.06
N LYS A 233 -3.60 -15.75 21.27
CA LYS A 233 -3.29 -17.16 21.00
C LYS A 233 -2.03 -17.35 20.16
N TYR A 234 -1.81 -16.48 19.17
CA TYR A 234 -0.73 -16.68 18.18
C TYR A 234 0.37 -15.61 18.22
N LEU A 235 0.07 -14.40 18.68
CA LEU A 235 1.03 -13.31 18.71
C LEU A 235 2.00 -13.51 19.88
N PRO A 236 3.33 -13.57 19.63
CA PRO A 236 4.30 -13.61 20.71
C PRO A 236 4.21 -12.36 21.58
N LYS A 237 4.36 -12.53 22.89
CA LYS A 237 4.48 -11.39 23.80
C LYS A 237 5.81 -10.68 23.50
N PRO A 238 5.81 -9.35 23.31
CA PRO A 238 7.05 -8.62 23.07
C PRO A 238 7.93 -8.68 24.31
N GLU A 239 9.20 -9.06 24.13
CA GLU A 239 10.18 -9.09 25.22
C GLU A 239 10.74 -7.70 25.51
N LYS A 240 10.87 -6.88 24.45
CA LYS A 240 11.36 -5.51 24.47
C LYS A 240 10.60 -4.66 23.45
N ARG A 241 10.56 -3.35 23.67
CA ARG A 241 10.02 -2.40 22.68
C ARG A 241 10.78 -2.51 21.35
N ASN A 242 10.09 -2.33 20.23
CA ASN A 242 10.61 -2.43 18.86
C ASN A 242 11.20 -3.80 18.46
N SER A 243 11.08 -4.84 19.31
CA SER A 243 11.54 -6.20 18.98
C SER A 243 10.58 -6.93 18.03
N GLN A 244 9.32 -6.50 17.99
CA GLN A 244 8.28 -7.03 17.12
C GLN A 244 7.50 -5.85 16.53
N GLU A 245 7.43 -5.78 15.20
CA GLU A 245 6.70 -4.72 14.49
C GLU A 245 5.47 -5.31 13.81
N ILE A 246 4.32 -4.67 14.01
CA ILE A 246 3.03 -5.14 13.53
C ILE A 246 2.52 -4.23 12.42
N PHE A 247 2.18 -4.79 11.26
CA PHE A 247 1.67 -4.05 10.12
C PHE A 247 0.22 -4.45 9.84
N ILE A 248 -0.69 -3.47 9.85
CA ILE A 248 -2.13 -3.67 9.75
C ILE A 248 -2.66 -3.00 8.50
N CYS A 249 -3.37 -3.75 7.66
CA CYS A 249 -4.00 -3.21 6.46
C CYS A 249 -5.28 -3.97 6.10
N GLY A 250 -6.38 -3.26 5.91
CA GLY A 250 -7.66 -3.86 5.53
C GLY A 250 -8.84 -2.92 5.70
N PRO A 251 -10.08 -3.43 5.78
CA PRO A 251 -11.26 -2.60 5.98
C PRO A 251 -11.22 -1.87 7.32
N LYS A 252 -11.70 -0.61 7.33
CA LYS A 252 -11.73 0.24 8.53
C LYS A 252 -12.27 -0.44 9.79
N PRO A 253 -13.41 -1.18 9.76
CA PRO A 253 -13.91 -1.85 10.96
C PRO A 253 -12.95 -2.91 11.53
N MET A 254 -12.20 -3.60 10.66
CA MET A 254 -11.20 -4.58 11.09
C MET A 254 -10.02 -3.86 11.75
N MET A 255 -9.48 -2.82 11.11
CA MET A 255 -8.34 -2.07 11.63
C MET A 255 -8.66 -1.45 13.00
N ASP A 256 -9.81 -0.78 13.12
CA ASP A 256 -10.25 -0.16 14.38
C ASP A 256 -10.42 -1.21 15.51
N SER A 257 -10.84 -2.43 15.18
CA SER A 257 -10.96 -3.53 16.13
C SER A 257 -9.61 -4.10 16.56
N VAL A 258 -8.70 -4.31 15.59
CA VAL A 258 -7.36 -4.85 15.84
C VAL A 258 -6.51 -3.88 16.66
N GLU A 259 -6.51 -2.60 16.32
CA GLU A 259 -5.77 -1.58 17.08
C GLU A 259 -6.20 -1.54 18.56
N LYS A 260 -7.51 -1.64 18.81
CA LYS A 260 -8.04 -1.77 20.18
C LYS A 260 -7.56 -3.06 20.83
N ALA A 261 -7.62 -4.19 20.13
CA ALA A 261 -7.19 -5.47 20.68
C ALA A 261 -5.70 -5.48 21.05
N LEU A 262 -4.83 -4.92 20.19
CA LEU A 262 -3.39 -4.77 20.46
C LEU A 262 -3.13 -3.90 21.69
N ALA A 263 -3.88 -2.81 21.85
CA ALA A 263 -3.79 -1.96 23.04
C ALA A 263 -4.18 -2.73 24.32
N HIS A 264 -5.23 -3.56 24.28
CA HIS A 264 -5.61 -4.41 25.41
C HIS A 264 -4.56 -5.49 25.74
N LEU A 265 -3.79 -5.93 24.74
CA LEU A 265 -2.65 -6.84 24.93
C LEU A 265 -1.38 -6.14 25.42
N GLY A 266 -1.42 -4.82 25.60
CA GLY A 266 -0.28 -4.03 26.07
C GLY A 266 0.79 -3.77 25.01
N ILE A 267 0.48 -3.95 23.73
CA ILE A 267 1.39 -3.58 22.63
C ILE A 267 1.49 -2.06 22.54
N SER A 268 2.71 -1.53 22.40
CA SER A 268 2.94 -0.09 22.28
C SER A 268 2.38 0.44 20.96
N LEU A 269 1.88 1.69 20.97
CA LEU A 269 1.46 2.38 19.74
C LEU A 269 2.59 2.56 18.73
N ASP A 270 3.84 2.54 19.18
CA ASP A 270 5.01 2.70 18.31
C ASP A 270 5.43 1.37 17.64
N ASP A 271 4.91 0.23 18.14
CA ASP A 271 5.24 -1.12 17.64
C ASP A 271 4.22 -1.63 16.60
N PHE A 272 3.19 -0.83 16.26
CA PHE A 272 2.26 -1.16 15.19
C PHE A 272 1.96 -0.01 14.25
N HIS A 273 1.79 -0.35 12.98
CA HIS A 273 1.66 0.56 11.85
C HIS A 273 0.38 0.20 11.11
N SER A 274 -0.47 1.19 10.83
CA SER A 274 -1.73 0.97 10.09
C SER A 274 -1.71 1.76 8.79
N GLU A 275 -2.07 1.12 7.68
CA GLU A 275 -2.32 1.78 6.41
C GLU A 275 -3.82 1.77 6.09
N ARG A 276 -4.43 2.95 6.00
CA ARG A 276 -5.86 3.14 5.75
C ARG A 276 -6.09 3.69 4.35
N PHE A 277 -6.82 2.94 3.52
CA PHE A 277 -7.25 3.40 2.19
C PHE A 277 -8.60 4.12 2.27
N ASP A 278 -8.62 5.28 2.93
CA ASP A 278 -9.76 6.18 2.95
C ASP A 278 -9.52 7.30 1.91
N LEU A 279 -9.45 6.94 0.63
CA LEU A 279 -9.36 7.90 -0.48
C LEU A 279 -10.30 7.48 -1.62
N VAL A 280 -11.60 7.61 -1.37
CA VAL A 280 -12.63 7.95 -2.36
C VAL A 280 -13.68 8.82 -1.66
#